data_AF-L8M6K0-F1
#
_entry.id   AF-L8M6K0-F1
#
_cell.length_a   1.000
_cell.length_b   1.000
_cell.length_c   1.000
_cell.angle_alpha   90.00
_cell.angle_beta   90.00
_cell.angle_gamma   90.00
#
_symmetry.space_group_name_H-M   'P 1'
#
loop_
_entity.id
_entity.type
_entity.pdbx_description
1 polymer ?
#
loop_
_entity_poly.entity_id
_entity_poly.type
_entity_poly.pdbx_seq_one_letter_code
_entity_poly.pdbx_strand_id
1 'polypeptide(L)'
;MDSRIISDAPPYIQHTDILMSKMSNRYRVVVAVARRAKQKEYWDDEPEVPTKASKIKSISRTIKEMADELMLEDTLSYEVD
;
A
#
# COMPACT_ATOMS: atom_id res chain seq x y z
N MET A 1 -5.02 -25.08 -3.59
CA MET A 1 -5.07 -23.64 -3.92
C MET A 1 -3.69 -23.26 -4.44
N ASP A 2 -3.62 -22.94 -5.73
CA ASP A 2 -2.38 -22.80 -6.50
C ASP A 2 -1.49 -21.66 -6.02
N SER A 3 -0.38 -22.01 -5.36
CA SER A 3 0.70 -21.11 -4.95
C SER A 3 1.43 -20.44 -6.13
N ARG A 4 1.10 -20.80 -7.38
CA ARG A 4 1.71 -20.26 -8.61
C ARG A 4 1.07 -18.96 -9.10
N ILE A 5 -0.16 -18.63 -8.68
CA ILE A 5 -0.87 -17.43 -9.16
C ILE A 5 -0.29 -16.14 -8.53
N ILE A 6 0.40 -16.26 -7.39
CA ILE A 6 0.92 -15.11 -6.63
C ILE A 6 2.30 -14.63 -7.17
N SER A 7 3.03 -15.49 -7.89
CA SER A 7 4.41 -15.24 -8.32
C SER A 7 4.54 -14.19 -9.44
N ASP A 8 3.53 -14.04 -10.29
CA ASP A 8 3.52 -13.06 -11.41
C ASP A 8 2.59 -11.86 -11.15
N ALA A 9 2.03 -11.80 -9.95
CA ALA A 9 1.20 -10.68 -9.54
C ALA A 9 2.07 -9.40 -9.48
N PRO A 10 1.66 -8.29 -10.11
CA PRO A 10 2.35 -7.02 -9.98
C PRO A 10 2.66 -6.71 -8.50
N PRO A 11 3.83 -6.15 -8.17
CA PRO A 11 4.31 -6.06 -6.79
C PRO A 11 3.29 -5.46 -5.81
N TYR A 12 2.44 -4.53 -6.25
CA TYR A 12 1.41 -3.91 -5.41
C TYR A 12 0.33 -4.89 -4.91
N ILE A 13 0.11 -6.03 -5.58
CA ILE A 13 -0.85 -7.05 -5.14
C ILE A 13 -0.35 -7.72 -3.85
N GLN A 14 0.93 -8.10 -3.79
CA GLN A 14 1.52 -8.71 -2.60
C GLN A 14 1.49 -7.75 -1.39
N HIS A 15 1.79 -6.47 -1.59
CA HIS A 15 1.68 -5.44 -0.53
C HIS A 15 0.22 -5.22 -0.10
N THR A 16 -0.73 -5.36 -1.02
CA THR A 16 -2.16 -5.29 -0.68
C THR A 16 -2.56 -6.47 0.19
N ASP A 17 -2.11 -7.69 -0.12
CA ASP A 17 -2.41 -8.87 0.69
C ASP A 17 -1.83 -8.75 2.11
N ILE A 18 -0.63 -8.18 2.24
CA ILE A 18 -0.04 -7.86 3.55
C ILE A 18 -0.96 -6.92 4.34
N LEU A 19 -1.34 -5.79 3.75
CA LEU A 19 -2.23 -4.81 4.38
C LEU A 19 -3.59 -5.41 4.77
N MET A 20 -4.16 -6.24 3.90
CA MET A 20 -5.45 -6.88 4.10
C MET A 20 -5.39 -8.01 5.14
N SER A 21 -4.24 -8.68 5.29
CA SER A 21 -4.04 -9.74 6.29
C SER A 21 -3.84 -9.19 7.70
N LYS A 22 -3.23 -7.99 7.83
CA LYS A 22 -2.93 -7.35 9.11
C LYS A 22 -4.10 -6.57 9.71
N MET A 23 -5.07 -6.14 8.89
CA MET A 23 -6.25 -5.43 9.38
C MET A 23 -7.53 -6.25 9.26
N SER A 24 -8.28 -6.38 10.36
CA SER A 24 -9.58 -7.05 10.39
C SER A 24 -10.66 -6.36 9.55
N ASN A 25 -10.48 -5.07 9.22
CA ASN A 25 -11.44 -4.27 8.45
C ASN A 25 -10.82 -3.74 7.15
N ARG A 26 -11.13 -4.44 6.06
CA ARG A 26 -10.67 -4.10 4.71
C ARG A 26 -11.13 -2.72 4.21
N TYR A 27 -12.31 -2.25 4.63
CA TYR A 27 -12.79 -0.91 4.26
C TYR A 27 -11.92 0.19 4.87
N ARG A 28 -11.43 -0.01 6.09
CA ARG A 28 -10.51 0.94 6.72
C ARG A 28 -9.18 1.03 5.97
N VAL A 29 -8.66 -0.10 5.50
CA VAL A 29 -7.45 -0.15 4.65
C VAL A 29 -7.66 0.69 3.39
N VAL A 30 -8.75 0.45 2.65
CA VAL A 30 -9.04 1.18 1.40
C VAL A 30 -9.17 2.68 1.64
N VAL A 31 -9.87 3.10 2.69
CA VAL A 31 -10.04 4.53 3.02
C VAL A 31 -8.71 5.16 3.43
N ALA A 32 -7.88 4.47 4.20
CA ALA A 32 -6.57 4.96 4.62
C ALA A 32 -5.62 5.13 3.43
N VAL A 33 -5.54 4.12 2.56
CA VAL A 33 -4.75 4.17 1.31
C VAL A 33 -5.21 5.32 0.42
N ALA A 34 -6.52 5.45 0.18
CA ALA A 34 -7.05 6.51 -0.68
C ALA A 34 -6.80 7.92 -0.12
N ARG A 35 -6.95 8.11 1.20
CA ARG A 35 -6.66 9.38 1.86
C ARG A 35 -5.19 9.76 1.76
N ARG A 36 -4.29 8.80 2.02
CA ARG A 36 -2.84 9.03 1.99
C ARG A 36 -2.33 9.27 0.56
N ALA A 37 -2.85 8.53 -0.43
CA ALA A 37 -2.54 8.77 -1.84
C ALA A 37 -2.98 10.16 -2.30
N LYS A 38 -4.18 10.60 -1.90
CA LYS A 38 -4.69 11.96 -2.20
C LYS A 38 -3.88 13.07 -1.52
N GLN A 39 -3.42 12.85 -0.29
CA GLN A 39 -2.54 13.80 0.38
C GLN A 39 -1.21 13.92 -0.36
N LYS A 40 -0.60 12.80 -0.76
CA LYS A 40 0.64 12.84 -1.54
C LYS A 40 0.49 13.54 -2.88
N GLU A 41 -0.62 13.30 -3.59
CA GLU A 41 -0.93 14.03 -4.83
C GLU A 41 -1.02 15.56 -4.62
N TYR A 42 -1.35 16.01 -3.41
CA TYR A 42 -1.41 17.43 -3.06
C TYR A 42 -0.05 18.01 -2.65
N TRP A 43 0.83 17.20 -2.06
CA TRP A 43 2.12 17.63 -1.51
C TRP A 43 3.33 17.34 -2.42
N ASP A 44 3.24 16.33 -3.31
CA ASP A 44 4.21 16.15 -4.39
C ASP A 44 3.95 17.26 -5.41
N ASP A 45 4.89 18.21 -5.53
CA ASP A 45 4.97 19.26 -6.56
C ASP A 45 5.17 18.64 -7.97
N GLU A 46 4.32 17.71 -8.40
CA GLU A 46 4.26 17.31 -9.80
C GLU A 46 3.50 18.39 -10.59
N PRO A 47 4.15 19.10 -11.54
CA PRO A 47 3.55 20.21 -12.27
C PRO A 47 2.52 19.77 -13.33
N GLU A 48 2.13 18.49 -13.40
CA GLU A 48 1.30 17.97 -14.48
C GLU A 48 -0.10 17.55 -14.03
N VAL A 49 -1.09 17.90 -14.84
CA VAL A 49 -2.49 17.52 -14.70
C VAL A 49 -2.60 16.05 -14.31
N PRO A 50 -3.28 15.70 -13.20
CA PRO A 50 -3.25 14.34 -12.66
C PRO A 50 -3.89 13.36 -13.64
N THR A 51 -3.04 12.62 -14.36
CA THR A 51 -3.48 11.59 -15.30
C THR A 51 -3.91 10.33 -14.54
N LYS A 52 -4.72 9.48 -15.20
CA LYS A 52 -5.10 8.16 -14.65
C LYS A 52 -3.87 7.31 -14.29
N ALA A 53 -2.79 7.43 -15.06
CA ALA A 53 -1.54 6.72 -14.80
C ALA A 53 -0.80 7.26 -13.56
N SER A 54 -0.76 8.59 -13.36
CA SER A 54 -0.19 9.21 -12.15
C SER A 54 -0.96 8.79 -10.89
N LYS A 55 -2.30 8.76 -10.95
CA LYS A 55 -3.14 8.27 -9.85
C LYS A 55 -2.86 6.82 -9.47
N ILE A 56 -2.72 5.94 -10.46
CA ILE A 56 -2.39 4.52 -10.22
C ILE A 56 -1.00 4.43 -9.56
N LYS A 57 -0.01 5.19 -10.02
CA LYS A 57 1.33 5.22 -9.40
C LYS A 57 1.29 5.68 -7.94
N SER A 58 0.56 6.75 -7.63
CA SER A 58 0.40 7.26 -6.26
C SER A 58 -0.27 6.23 -5.33
N ILE A 59 -1.31 5.56 -5.81
CA ILE A 59 -2.00 4.50 -5.05
C ILE A 59 -1.07 3.30 -4.83
N SER A 60 -0.43 2.78 -5.88
CA SER A 60 0.49 1.64 -5.76
C SER A 60 1.67 1.94 -4.84
N ARG A 61 2.23 3.16 -4.91
CA ARG A 61 3.29 3.63 -4.01
C ARG A 61 2.82 3.69 -2.56
N THR A 62 1.61 4.21 -2.34
CA THR A 62 1.02 4.31 -1.00
C THR A 62 0.74 2.95 -0.38
N ILE A 63 0.23 1.99 -1.15
CA ILE A 63 0.03 0.60 -0.71
C ILE A 63 1.36 -0.01 -0.27
N LYS A 64 2.42 0.18 -1.06
CA LYS A 64 3.75 -0.33 -0.70
C LYS A 64 4.26 0.27 0.62
N GLU A 65 4.28 1.59 0.74
CA GLU A 65 4.81 2.25 1.94
C GLU A 65 4.03 1.88 3.20
N MET A 66 2.71 1.78 3.13
CA MET A 66 1.91 1.36 4.28
C MET A 66 2.13 -0.11 4.65
N ALA A 67 2.42 -0.98 3.68
CA ALA A 67 2.77 -2.36 3.96
C ALA A 67 4.17 -2.46 4.59
N ASP A 68 5.14 -1.69 4.09
CA ASP A 68 6.50 -1.62 4.64
C ASP A 68 6.49 -1.09 6.09
N GLU A 69 5.68 -0.07 6.39
CA GLU A 69 5.50 0.46 7.76
C GLU A 69 4.98 -0.60 8.74
N LEU A 70 3.98 -1.40 8.33
CA LEU A 70 3.45 -2.47 9.16
C LEU A 70 4.46 -3.59 9.40
N MET A 71 5.21 -3.97 8.36
CA MET A 71 6.27 -4.96 8.49
C MET A 71 7.39 -4.49 9.42
N LEU A 72 7.73 -3.19 9.38
CA LEU A 72 8.70 -2.59 10.28
C LEU A 72 8.20 -2.61 11.73
N GLU A 73 6.93 -2.25 11.95
CA GLU A 73 6.29 -2.27 13.28
C GLU A 73 6.24 -3.68 13.87
N ASP A 74 5.93 -4.70 13.06
CA ASP A 74 6.03 -6.10 13.49
C ASP A 74 7.47 -6.44 13.88
N THR A 75 8.47 -6.14 13.06
CA THR A 75 9.88 -6.49 13.36
C THR A 75 10.40 -5.82 14.63
N LEU A 76 10.04 -4.55 14.87
CA LEU A 76 10.41 -3.84 16.10
C LEU A 76 9.67 -4.38 17.32
N SER A 77 8.44 -4.87 17.17
CA SER A 77 7.71 -5.50 18.28
C SER A 77 8.34 -6.81 18.74
N TYR A 78 8.99 -7.56 17.84
CA TYR A 78 9.72 -8.80 18.16
C TYR A 78 11.08 -8.57 18.83
N GLU A 79 11.68 -7.38 18.72
CA GLU A 79 12.98 -7.07 19.34
C GLU A 79 12.86 -6.55 20.79
N VAL A 80 11.64 -6.37 21.30
CA VAL A 80 11.36 -5.77 22.62
C VAL A 80 10.82 -6.80 23.64
N ASP A 81 10.74 -8.08 23.28
CA ASP A 81 10.37 -9.19 24.19
C ASP A 81 11.59 -10.05 24.62
#